data_AF-A0A7X7QCP2-F1
#
_entry.id   AF-A0A7X7QCP2-F1
#
_cell.length_a   1.000
_cell.length_b   1.000
_cell.length_c   1.000
_cell.angle_alpha   90.00
_cell.angle_beta   90.00
_cell.angle_gamma   90.00
#
_symmetry.space_group_name_H-M   'P 1'
#
loop_
_entity.id
_entity.type
_entity.pdbx_description
1 polymer ?
#
loop_
_entity_poly.entity_id
_entity_poly.type
_entity_poly.pdbx_seq_one_letter_code
_entity_poly.pdbx_strand_id
1 'polypeptide(L)'
;EVTYHAAYEPQRAVRTHRWKYIRRFGDRRSPVLPNCDDSLSKDVWLQHGWRDRERPVEALYDLVWDPNEANDVASRPGMAPILAEMRQRLDRWMRTTADPLLDGPVSPPPGARVNDPDGLSPREPVYQVG
;
A
#
# COMPACT_ATOMS: atom_id res chain seq x y z
N GLU A 1 -2.88 -0.61 8.26
CA GLU A 1 -1.53 -0.86 7.70
C GLU A 1 -1.51 -2.20 6.99
N VAL A 2 -0.54 -2.44 6.10
CA VAL A 2 -0.32 -3.75 5.46
C VAL A 2 1.18 -4.01 5.43
N THR A 3 1.60 -5.21 5.81
CA THR A 3 2.97 -5.69 5.55
C THR A 3 2.89 -6.82 4.53
N TYR A 4 2.02 -7.81 4.81
CA TYR A 4 1.60 -8.86 3.89
C TYR A 4 0.07 -8.88 3.83
N HIS A 5 -0.48 -9.31 2.69
CA HIS A 5 -1.86 -9.78 2.59
C HIS A 5 -1.88 -11.21 2.04
N ALA A 6 -1.63 -11.38 0.74
CA ALA A 6 -1.29 -12.66 0.11
C ALA A 6 0.20 -12.68 -0.30
N ALA A 7 0.69 -11.54 -0.80
CA ALA A 7 2.09 -11.25 -1.10
C ALA A 7 2.59 -10.04 -0.27
N TYR A 8 3.90 -9.82 -0.27
CA TYR A 8 4.53 -8.68 0.40
C TYR A 8 4.14 -7.35 -0.28
N GLU A 9 3.53 -6.44 0.49
CA GLU A 9 3.15 -5.11 0.01
C GLU A 9 3.14 -4.12 1.19
N PRO A 10 4.33 -3.72 1.69
CA PRO A 10 4.42 -2.88 2.87
C PRO A 10 3.87 -1.48 2.59
N GLN A 11 2.81 -1.13 3.31
CA GLN A 11 2.25 0.21 3.34
C GLN A 11 1.79 0.57 4.75
N ARG A 12 2.00 1.84 5.12
CA ARG A 12 1.52 2.42 6.38
C ARG A 12 0.62 3.60 6.08
N ALA A 13 -0.33 3.83 6.97
CA ALA A 13 -1.28 4.91 6.80
C ALA A 13 -1.57 5.57 8.15
N VAL A 14 -1.79 6.87 8.12
CA VAL A 14 -2.33 7.62 9.26
C VAL A 14 -3.55 8.41 8.79
N ARG A 15 -4.54 8.49 9.66
CA ARG A 15 -5.82 9.14 9.37
C ARG A 15 -6.15 10.13 10.47
N THR A 16 -6.61 11.31 10.06
CA THR A 16 -7.31 12.28 10.91
C THR A 16 -8.77 12.33 10.48
N HIS A 17 -9.59 13.19 11.11
CA HIS A 17 -10.98 13.38 10.67
C HIS A 17 -11.08 13.83 9.21
N ARG A 18 -10.13 14.65 8.73
CA ARG A 18 -10.16 15.22 7.38
C ARG A 18 -9.19 14.55 6.41
N TRP A 19 -8.06 14.03 6.87
CA TRP A 19 -7.00 13.58 5.97
C TRP A 19 -6.69 12.11 6.15
N LYS A 20 -6.52 11.38 5.05
CA LYS A 20 -5.83 10.09 5.04
C LYS A 20 -4.56 10.21 4.25
N TYR A 21 -3.47 9.76 4.85
CA TYR A 21 -2.18 9.64 4.20
C TYR A 21 -1.76 8.18 4.17
N ILE A 22 -1.24 7.75 3.03
CA ILE A 22 -0.70 6.40 2.81
C ILE A 22 0.73 6.56 2.29
N ARG A 23 1.67 5.81 2.85
CA ARG A 23 3.03 5.63 2.33
C ARG A 23 3.24 4.17 1.97
N ARG A 24 3.70 3.91 0.76
CA ARG A 24 4.10 2.60 0.24
C ARG A 24 5.62 2.50 0.30
N PHE A 25 6.12 1.38 0.79
CA PHE A 25 7.56 1.16 1.01
C PHE A 25 8.11 0.16 -0.01
N GLY A 26 9.43 0.23 -0.24
CA GLY A 26 10.12 -0.55 -1.26
C GLY A 26 10.09 0.11 -2.64
N ASP A 27 10.65 -0.60 -3.64
CA ASP A 27 10.88 -0.06 -4.98
C ASP A 27 9.75 -0.34 -5.98
N ARG A 28 8.83 -1.25 -5.63
CA ARG A 28 7.68 -1.55 -6.49
C ARG A 28 6.80 -0.31 -6.66
N ARG A 29 6.40 -0.05 -7.91
CA ARG A 29 5.42 0.98 -8.28
C ARG A 29 4.18 0.39 -8.95
N SER A 30 4.21 -0.86 -9.39
CA SER A 30 3.04 -1.56 -9.90
C SER A 30 2.15 -2.10 -8.77
N PRO A 31 0.87 -2.45 -9.03
CA PRO A 31 0.04 -3.13 -8.06
C PRO A 31 0.59 -4.53 -7.71
N VAL A 32 0.30 -5.01 -6.50
CA VAL A 32 0.54 -6.41 -6.11
C VAL A 32 -0.75 -7.18 -6.39
N LEU A 33 -0.89 -7.67 -7.62
CA LEU A 33 -2.13 -8.27 -8.12
C LEU A 33 -2.64 -9.51 -7.34
N PRO A 34 -1.77 -10.35 -6.74
CA PRO A 34 -2.22 -11.46 -5.90
C PRO A 34 -2.90 -11.00 -4.61
N ASN A 35 -2.72 -9.74 -4.20
CA ASN A 35 -3.43 -9.17 -3.05
C ASN A 35 -4.90 -8.79 -3.38
N CYS A 36 -5.37 -9.08 -4.59
CA CYS A 36 -6.74 -8.88 -5.00
C CYS A 36 -7.31 -10.19 -5.54
N ASP A 37 -8.46 -10.60 -5.01
CA ASP A 37 -9.13 -11.83 -5.39
C ASP A 37 -9.52 -11.86 -6.87
N ASP A 38 -9.50 -13.07 -7.43
CA ASP A 38 -9.98 -13.31 -8.78
C ASP A 38 -11.49 -13.06 -8.87
N SER A 39 -11.87 -12.21 -9.82
CA SER A 39 -13.26 -11.82 -10.05
C SER A 39 -13.43 -11.25 -11.45
N LEU A 40 -14.67 -11.25 -11.94
CA LEU A 40 -15.00 -10.62 -13.22
C LEU A 40 -14.62 -9.12 -13.24
N SER A 41 -14.71 -8.43 -12.10
CA SER A 41 -14.28 -7.03 -11.98
C SER A 41 -12.77 -6.87 -12.14
N LYS A 42 -11.98 -7.78 -11.56
CA LYS A 42 -10.53 -7.81 -11.74
C LYS A 42 -10.15 -8.09 -13.20
N ASP A 43 -10.86 -8.98 -13.87
CA ASP A 43 -10.64 -9.26 -15.30
C ASP A 43 -10.82 -8.00 -16.15
N VAL A 44 -11.88 -7.23 -15.90
CA VAL A 44 -12.11 -5.93 -16.56
C VAL A 44 -10.94 -4.98 -16.31
N TRP A 45 -10.49 -4.83 -15.06
CA TRP A 45 -9.35 -3.97 -14.75
C TRP A 45 -8.06 -4.39 -15.44
N LEU A 46 -7.79 -5.70 -15.49
CA LEU A 46 -6.62 -6.23 -16.19
C LEU A 46 -6.67 -5.96 -17.70
N GLN A 47 -7.84 -6.14 -18.33
CA GLN A 47 -8.06 -5.79 -19.74
C GLN A 47 -7.84 -4.30 -20.03
N HIS A 48 -8.02 -3.45 -19.02
CA HIS A 48 -7.80 -2.00 -19.09
C HIS A 48 -6.47 -1.55 -18.46
N GLY A 49 -5.47 -2.43 -18.40
CA GLY A 49 -4.09 -2.06 -18.08
C GLY A 49 -3.81 -1.86 -16.60
N TRP A 50 -4.59 -2.46 -15.70
CA TRP A 50 -4.35 -2.32 -14.26
C TRP A 50 -2.96 -2.80 -13.83
N ARG A 51 -2.43 -3.86 -14.46
CA ARG A 51 -1.08 -4.39 -14.18
C ARG A 51 0.01 -3.31 -14.30
N ASP A 52 -0.12 -2.43 -15.29
CA ASP A 52 0.88 -1.42 -15.63
C ASP A 52 0.57 -0.06 -14.98
N ARG A 53 -0.52 0.03 -14.21
CA ARG A 53 -0.94 1.28 -13.58
C ARG A 53 -0.04 1.60 -12.39
N GLU A 54 0.83 2.59 -12.58
CA GLU A 54 1.73 3.07 -11.54
C GLU A 54 0.98 3.55 -10.30
N ARG A 55 1.52 3.23 -9.13
CA ARG A 55 1.04 3.63 -7.81
C ARG A 55 2.06 4.58 -7.20
N PRO A 56 1.64 5.78 -6.78
CA PRO A 56 2.55 6.73 -6.18
C PRO A 56 3.04 6.20 -4.83
N VAL A 57 4.29 6.53 -4.49
CA VAL A 57 4.90 6.17 -3.20
C VAL A 57 4.07 6.71 -2.03
N GLU A 58 3.47 7.87 -2.23
CA GLU A 58 2.65 8.55 -1.24
C GLU A 58 1.32 8.92 -1.85
N ALA A 59 0.25 8.79 -1.07
CA ALA A 59 -1.07 9.28 -1.44
C ALA A 59 -1.68 10.06 -0.27
N LEU A 60 -2.39 11.15 -0.59
CA LEU A 60 -3.06 12.01 0.38
C LEU A 60 -4.48 12.29 -0.10
N TYR A 61 -5.47 12.07 0.76
CA TYR A 61 -6.89 12.24 0.43
C TYR A 61 -7.57 13.17 1.43
N ASP A 62 -8.36 14.13 0.93
CA ASP A 62 -9.25 14.98 1.72
C ASP A 62 -10.60 14.28 1.90
N LEU A 63 -10.79 13.62 3.03
CA LEU A 63 -11.93 12.77 3.34
C LEU A 63 -13.25 13.54 3.52
N VAL A 64 -13.19 14.86 3.67
CA VAL A 64 -14.41 15.70 3.72
C VAL A 64 -14.99 15.87 2.32
N TRP A 65 -14.12 16.06 1.32
CA TRP A 65 -14.53 16.33 -0.06
C TRP A 65 -14.45 15.11 -0.98
N ASP A 66 -13.66 14.10 -0.59
CA ASP A 66 -13.40 12.86 -1.31
C ASP A 66 -13.45 11.67 -0.32
N PRO A 67 -14.63 11.33 0.20
CA PRO A 67 -14.78 10.23 1.17
C PRO A 67 -14.44 8.86 0.57
N ASN A 68 -14.48 8.74 -0.76
CA ASN A 68 -14.17 7.51 -1.50
C ASN A 68 -12.69 7.42 -1.92
N GLU A 69 -11.86 8.41 -1.57
CA GLU A 69 -10.42 8.37 -1.80
C GLU A 69 -10.07 8.22 -3.30
N ALA A 70 -10.89 8.82 -4.17
CA ALA A 70 -10.74 8.73 -5.62
C ALA A 70 -9.72 9.72 -6.19
N ASN A 71 -9.37 10.78 -5.44
CA ASN A 71 -8.52 11.87 -5.90
C ASN A 71 -7.32 12.06 -4.98
N ASP A 72 -6.18 11.50 -5.37
CA ASP A 72 -4.91 11.71 -4.67
C ASP A 72 -4.41 13.15 -4.89
N VAL A 73 -4.26 13.89 -3.80
CA VAL A 73 -3.81 15.30 -3.82
C VAL A 73 -2.36 15.48 -3.35
N ALA A 74 -1.60 14.41 -3.14
CA ALA A 74 -0.24 14.49 -2.60
C ALA A 74 0.73 15.36 -3.42
N SER A 75 0.59 15.37 -4.75
CA SER A 75 1.45 16.16 -5.66
C SER A 75 1.02 17.62 -5.83
N ARG A 76 -0.14 18.02 -5.27
CA ARG A 76 -0.63 19.40 -5.43
C ARG A 76 0.24 20.37 -4.60
N PRO A 77 0.78 21.45 -5.19
CA PRO A 77 1.68 22.36 -4.48
C PRO A 77 1.12 22.91 -3.17
N GLY A 78 -0.18 23.24 -3.13
CA GLY A 78 -0.84 23.73 -1.92
C GLY A 78 -1.00 22.70 -0.79
N MET A 79 -0.80 21.40 -1.07
CA MET A 79 -0.92 20.33 -0.08
C MET A 79 0.40 20.01 0.61
N ALA A 80 1.53 20.60 0.20
CA ALA A 80 2.85 20.31 0.77
C ALA A 80 2.90 20.45 2.32
N PRO A 81 2.28 21.47 2.95
CA PRO A 81 2.26 21.55 4.42
C PRO A 81 1.49 20.41 5.08
N ILE A 82 0.34 20.02 4.53
CA ILE A 82 -0.49 18.91 5.05
C ILE A 82 0.23 17.58 4.86
N LEU A 83 0.85 17.38 3.70
CA LEU A 83 1.62 16.17 3.42
C LEU A 83 2.80 16.04 4.40
N ALA A 84 3.52 17.13 4.68
CA ALA A 84 4.60 17.15 5.66
C ALA A 84 4.11 16.83 7.08
N GLU A 85 2.98 17.39 7.50
CA GLU A 85 2.37 17.07 8.79
C GLU A 85 1.98 15.59 8.89
N MET A 86 1.32 15.05 7.87
CA MET A 86 0.87 13.66 7.86
C MET A 86 2.06 12.67 7.80
N ARG A 87 3.14 13.02 7.09
CA ARG A 87 4.42 12.28 7.14
C ARG A 87 4.96 12.22 8.58
N GLN A 88 5.05 13.36 9.27
CA GLN A 88 5.57 13.41 10.64
C GLN A 88 4.70 12.61 11.62
N ARG A 89 3.37 12.64 11.46
CA ARG A 89 2.46 11.82 12.26
C ARG A 89 2.71 10.33 12.04
N LEU A 90 2.88 9.91 10.78
CA LEU A 90 3.19 8.52 10.45
C LEU A 90 4.54 8.09 11.03
N ASP A 91 5.58 8.89 10.81
CA ASP A 91 6.95 8.58 11.27
C ASP A 91 7.00 8.47 12.81
N ARG A 92 6.29 9.36 13.51
CA ARG A 92 6.17 9.30 14.97
C ARG A 92 5.47 8.02 15.40
N TRP A 93 4.36 7.66 14.77
CA TRP A 93 3.63 6.44 15.07
C TRP A 93 4.53 5.22 14.90
N MET A 94 5.18 5.08 13.73
CA MET A 94 6.08 3.96 13.43
C MET A 94 7.20 3.82 14.48
N ARG A 95 7.81 4.94 14.90
CA ARG A 95 8.87 4.92 15.93
C ARG A 95 8.34 4.54 17.30
N THR A 96 7.21 5.12 17.71
CA THR A 96 6.61 4.85 19.03
C THR A 96 6.14 3.41 19.16
N THR A 97 5.71 2.77 18.07
CA THR A 97 5.29 1.37 18.04
C THR A 97 6.41 0.39 17.70
N ALA A 98 7.65 0.87 17.51
CA ALA A 98 8.79 0.08 17.08
C ALA A 98 8.45 -0.77 15.83
N ASP A 99 7.89 -0.12 14.81
CA ASP A 99 7.48 -0.77 13.57
C ASP A 99 8.68 -1.47 12.92
N PRO A 100 8.64 -2.81 12.72
CA PRO A 100 9.78 -3.57 12.21
C PRO A 100 10.19 -3.15 10.79
N LEU A 101 9.33 -2.46 10.05
CA LEU A 101 9.68 -1.92 8.73
C LEU A 101 10.73 -0.80 8.80
N LEU A 102 10.94 -0.19 9.98
CA LEU A 102 12.02 0.77 10.21
C LEU A 102 13.42 0.12 10.14
N ASP A 103 13.50 -1.19 10.39
CA ASP A 103 14.74 -1.96 10.37
C ASP A 103 15.02 -2.62 9.00
N GLY A 104 14.09 -2.48 8.04
CA GLY A 104 14.20 -3.01 6.69
C GLY A 104 13.02 -3.90 6.27
N PRO A 105 13.15 -4.69 5.19
CA PRO A 105 12.10 -5.60 4.76
C PRO A 105 11.72 -6.60 5.86
N VAL A 106 10.43 -6.70 6.14
CA VAL A 106 9.91 -7.56 7.21
C VAL A 106 9.78 -8.98 6.67
N SER A 107 10.50 -9.93 7.26
CA SER A 107 10.37 -11.35 6.92
C SER A 107 8.97 -11.86 7.31
N PRO A 108 8.35 -12.75 6.52
CA PRO A 108 7.08 -13.34 6.90
C PRO A 108 7.29 -14.29 8.10
N PRO A 109 6.26 -14.54 8.92
CA PRO A 109 6.40 -15.40 10.08
C PRO A 109 6.69 -16.86 9.66
N PRO A 110 7.39 -17.66 10.49
CA PRO A 110 7.69 -19.05 10.19
C PRO A 110 6.43 -19.84 9.81
N GLY A 111 6.50 -20.59 8.72
CA GLY A 111 5.37 -21.38 8.22
C GLY A 111 4.33 -20.59 7.42
N ALA A 112 4.50 -19.28 7.25
CA ALA A 112 3.65 -18.52 6.33
C ALA A 112 3.82 -18.99 4.88
N ARG A 113 2.71 -19.02 4.17
CA ARG A 113 2.61 -19.29 2.74
C ARG A 113 2.35 -17.96 2.05
N VAL A 114 3.27 -17.52 1.20
CA VAL A 114 3.24 -16.19 0.58
C VAL A 114 3.24 -16.33 -0.93
N ASN A 115 2.41 -15.57 -1.62
CA ASN A 115 2.43 -15.48 -3.09
C ASN A 115 3.63 -14.63 -3.54
N ASP A 116 4.13 -14.93 -4.74
CA ASP A 116 5.06 -14.04 -5.42
C ASP A 116 4.38 -12.68 -5.68
N PRO A 117 4.94 -11.54 -5.25
CA PRO A 117 4.39 -10.23 -5.58
C PRO A 117 4.19 -10.03 -7.09
N ASP A 118 5.01 -10.62 -7.96
CA ASP A 118 4.89 -10.53 -9.43
C ASP A 118 3.79 -11.45 -10.02
N GLY A 119 3.16 -12.29 -9.19
CA GLY A 119 2.05 -13.14 -9.59
C GLY A 119 0.81 -12.36 -10.04
N LEU A 120 -0.18 -13.05 -10.61
CA LEU A 120 -1.44 -12.46 -11.03
C LEU A 120 -2.58 -12.76 -10.04
N SER A 121 -2.61 -13.97 -9.48
CA SER A 121 -3.72 -14.48 -8.66
C SER A 121 -3.25 -14.98 -7.29
N PRO A 122 -4.07 -14.81 -6.23
CA PRO A 122 -3.80 -15.46 -4.93
C PRO A 122 -3.82 -17.00 -5.00
N ARG A 123 -4.34 -17.59 -6.08
CA ARG A 123 -4.40 -19.04 -6.29
C ARG A 123 -3.13 -19.63 -6.90
N GLU A 124 -2.19 -18.78 -7.30
CA GLU A 124 -0.90 -19.23 -7.80
C GLU A 124 -0.07 -19.91 -6.70
N PRO A 125 0.93 -20.73 -7.07
CA PRO A 125 1.82 -21.36 -6.10
C PRO A 125 2.41 -20.35 -5.12
N VAL A 126 2.47 -20.75 -3.86
CA VAL A 126 3.03 -19.97 -2.76
C VAL A 126 4.40 -20.54 -2.38
N TYR A 127 5.31 -19.68 -1.94
CA TYR A 127 6.54 -20.10 -1.31
C TYR A 127 6.39 -20.05 0.21
N GLN A 128 7.08 -20.96 0.90
CA GLN A 128 7.18 -20.97 2.35
C GLN A 128 8.56 -20.45 2.72
N VAL A 129 8.59 -19.42 3.57
CA VAL A 129 9.84 -18.98 4.18
C VAL A 129 10.08 -19.84 5.41
N GLY A 130 11.24 -20.50 5.43
CA GLY A 130 11.68 -21.43 6.48
C GLY A 130 11.93 -20.74 7.80
#